data_AF-A0A971VRK4-F1
#
_entry.id   AF-A0A971VRK4-F1
#
_cell.length_a   1.000
_cell.length_b   1.000
_cell.length_c   1.000
_cell.angle_alpha   90.00
_cell.angle_beta   90.00
_cell.angle_gamma   90.00
#
_symmetry.space_group_name_H-M   'P 1'
#
loop_
_entity.id
_entity.type
_entity.pdbx_description
1 polymer ?
#
loop_
_entity_poly.entity_id
_entity_poly.type
_entity_poly.pdbx_seq_one_letter_code
_entity_poly.pdbx_strand_id
1 'polypeptide(L)'
;GFRIIFFRSYNGGTGIYINVCHLSMDATAVFLFFTDVLKVYNALKDGTEMPEPLYSFKDIIDKEFKYLADKERYKKDEEFYREYFLKDGEPFYAGVHGMDLLLKERKKKKNPNIRVPSAFDPIHDKADLIKITLDKKDAKKIFDFCGKHNISPACIIQMGLRSHVSKINERNPDVYFMELCNRRVSYKDKQTGGCVTQPLPVRAVIPEEKTFMEALEQLSGIRLQVYRHMNYPYMDSRNLVRELFGYGMTASPSSMMFTWLPLEFDCGKNWSYEFSGYNLGRYIMPLYTFSMPNLKNGGIDFYYMHRTNTISAEQIRALHTGAVKAILKGIENPSITVGQLLNEI
;
A
#
# COMPACT_ATOMS: atom_id res chain seq x y z
N GLY A 1 11.35 -21.89 5.66
CA GLY A 1 10.67 -23.05 5.04
C GLY A 1 9.37 -22.58 4.41
N PHE A 2 8.90 -23.26 3.38
CA PHE A 2 7.56 -23.07 2.82
C PHE A 2 6.68 -24.25 3.25
N ARG A 3 5.39 -24.01 3.41
CA ARG A 3 4.37 -25.03 3.67
C ARG A 3 3.26 -24.84 2.66
N ILE A 4 2.99 -25.87 1.87
CA ILE A 4 1.89 -25.90 0.91
C ILE A 4 0.95 -27.03 1.32
N ILE A 5 -0.34 -26.74 1.46
CA ILE A 5 -1.37 -27.71 1.83
C ILE A 5 -2.48 -27.64 0.78
N PHE A 6 -2.78 -28.78 0.17
CA PHE A 6 -4.00 -28.97 -0.61
C PHE A 6 -5.08 -29.51 0.33
N PHE A 7 -6.26 -28.90 0.32
CA PHE A 7 -7.34 -29.30 1.22
C PHE A 7 -8.70 -29.31 0.52
N ARG A 8 -9.63 -30.07 1.10
CA ARG A 8 -11.06 -30.03 0.77
C ARG A 8 -11.80 -29.36 1.92
N SER A 9 -12.61 -28.36 1.64
CA SER A 9 -13.43 -27.68 2.64
C SER A 9 -14.71 -28.47 2.92
N TYR A 10 -15.34 -28.18 4.06
CA TYR A 10 -16.56 -28.87 4.51
C TYR A 10 -17.73 -28.72 3.53
N ASN A 11 -17.77 -27.63 2.76
CA ASN A 11 -18.78 -27.35 1.74
C ASN A 11 -18.44 -27.95 0.35
N GLY A 12 -17.47 -28.85 0.27
CA GLY A 12 -17.07 -29.53 -0.98
C GLY A 12 -16.12 -28.74 -1.87
N GLY A 13 -15.74 -27.53 -1.50
CA GLY A 13 -14.69 -26.76 -2.17
C GLY A 13 -13.31 -27.41 -2.02
N THR A 14 -12.37 -27.02 -2.87
CA THR A 14 -10.95 -27.39 -2.79
C THR A 14 -10.12 -26.13 -2.69
N GLY A 15 -9.00 -26.16 -1.98
CA GLY A 15 -8.13 -25.01 -1.82
C GLY A 15 -6.66 -25.38 -1.70
N ILE A 16 -5.83 -24.37 -1.93
CA ILE A 16 -4.38 -24.41 -1.76
C ILE A 16 -4.03 -23.37 -0.71
N TYR A 17 -3.45 -23.82 0.39
CA TYR A 17 -2.89 -22.95 1.42
C TYR A 17 -1.38 -22.87 1.25
N ILE A 18 -0.84 -21.65 1.25
CA ILE A 18 0.61 -21.38 1.25
C ILE A 18 0.99 -20.58 2.49
N ASN A 19 2.03 -21.05 3.18
CA ASN A 19 2.75 -20.27 4.18
C ASN A 19 4.21 -20.20 3.75
N VAL A 20 4.70 -18.99 3.50
CA VAL A 20 6.03 -18.73 2.99
C VAL A 20 6.62 -17.51 3.68
N CYS A 21 7.94 -17.50 3.85
CA CYS A 21 8.64 -16.34 4.37
C CYS A 21 8.59 -15.19 3.35
N HIS A 22 8.28 -13.97 3.81
CA HIS A 22 8.22 -12.78 2.95
C HIS A 22 9.58 -12.46 2.30
N LEU A 23 10.70 -12.96 2.83
CA LEU A 23 12.00 -12.87 2.17
C LEU A 23 12.01 -13.60 0.80
N SER A 24 11.22 -14.66 0.66
CA SER A 24 11.20 -15.49 -0.54
C SER A 24 10.13 -15.06 -1.55
N MET A 25 8.99 -14.53 -1.09
CA MET A 25 7.88 -14.18 -1.97
C MET A 25 7.16 -12.92 -1.48
N ASP A 26 6.92 -11.99 -2.39
CA ASP A 26 5.94 -10.91 -2.19
C ASP A 26 4.55 -11.32 -2.71
N ALA A 27 3.54 -10.46 -2.53
CA ALA A 27 2.17 -10.74 -2.96
C ALA A 27 2.08 -11.07 -4.46
N THR A 28 2.79 -10.35 -5.33
CA THR A 28 2.78 -10.63 -6.77
C THR A 28 3.35 -12.01 -7.08
N ALA A 29 4.45 -12.42 -6.44
CA ALA A 29 4.99 -13.76 -6.59
C ALA A 29 4.02 -14.85 -6.08
N VAL A 30 3.26 -14.59 -5.01
CA VAL A 30 2.23 -15.53 -4.51
C VAL A 30 1.11 -15.72 -5.53
N PHE A 31 0.62 -14.63 -6.13
CA PHE A 31 -0.39 -14.73 -7.19
C PHE A 31 0.15 -15.48 -8.42
N LEU A 32 1.38 -15.15 -8.85
CA LEU A 32 2.05 -15.83 -9.96
C LEU A 32 2.18 -17.34 -9.69
N PHE A 33 2.56 -17.73 -8.47
CA PHE A 33 2.63 -19.14 -8.06
C PHE A 33 1.29 -19.86 -8.21
N PHE A 34 0.19 -19.29 -7.72
CA PHE A 34 -1.12 -19.91 -7.87
C PHE A 34 -1.55 -20.02 -9.33
N THR A 35 -1.31 -18.97 -10.13
CA THR A 35 -1.60 -18.99 -11.56
C THR A 35 -0.82 -20.07 -12.28
N ASP A 36 0.47 -20.20 -12.00
CA ASP A 36 1.33 -21.22 -12.61
C ASP A 36 0.91 -22.65 -12.22
N VAL A 37 0.66 -22.89 -10.93
CA VAL A 37 0.18 -24.20 -10.44
C VAL A 37 -1.11 -24.62 -11.14
N LEU A 38 -2.06 -23.70 -11.32
CA LEU A 38 -3.33 -24.01 -11.97
C LEU A 38 -3.18 -24.22 -13.48
N LYS A 39 -2.30 -23.47 -14.15
CA LYS A 39 -1.97 -23.70 -15.57
C LYS A 39 -1.33 -25.07 -15.78
N VAL A 40 -0.36 -25.43 -14.94
CA VAL A 40 0.26 -26.76 -14.93
C VAL A 40 -0.78 -27.86 -14.70
N TYR A 41 -1.67 -27.69 -13.72
CA TYR A 41 -2.73 -28.65 -13.45
C TYR A 41 -3.65 -28.85 -14.66
N ASN A 42 -4.11 -27.77 -15.29
CA ASN A 42 -4.98 -27.85 -16.47
C ASN A 42 -4.26 -28.54 -17.64
N ALA A 43 -2.98 -28.21 -17.88
CA ALA A 43 -2.18 -28.84 -18.93
C ALA A 43 -2.09 -30.36 -18.74
N LEU A 44 -1.77 -30.80 -17.52
CA LEU A 44 -1.71 -32.22 -17.15
C LEU A 44 -3.07 -32.92 -17.25
N LYS A 45 -4.14 -32.28 -16.81
CA LYS A 45 -5.50 -32.85 -16.82
C LYS A 45 -6.03 -33.03 -18.24
N ASP A 46 -5.85 -32.02 -19.08
CA ASP A 46 -6.44 -31.96 -20.41
C ASP A 46 -5.51 -32.54 -21.48
N GLY A 47 -4.27 -32.91 -21.12
CA GLY A 47 -3.25 -33.42 -22.04
C GLY A 47 -2.78 -32.36 -23.04
N THR A 48 -2.75 -31.09 -22.63
CA THR A 48 -2.33 -29.95 -23.46
C THR A 48 -0.89 -29.53 -23.15
N GLU A 49 -0.35 -28.59 -23.92
CA GLU A 49 1.02 -28.09 -23.75
C GLU A 49 1.23 -27.45 -22.37
N MET A 50 2.37 -27.74 -21.75
CA MET A 50 2.75 -27.18 -20.46
C MET A 50 3.01 -25.66 -20.57
N PRO A 51 2.70 -24.87 -19.53
CA PRO A 51 3.03 -23.45 -19.55
C PRO A 51 4.55 -23.24 -19.62
N GLU A 52 4.94 -22.13 -20.25
CA GLU A 52 6.34 -21.68 -20.27
C GLU A 52 6.89 -21.53 -18.85
N PRO A 53 8.14 -21.96 -18.59
CA PRO A 53 8.77 -21.77 -17.28
C PRO A 53 8.86 -20.29 -16.88
N LEU A 54 8.72 -20.03 -15.58
CA LEU A 54 8.97 -18.70 -15.01
C LEU A 54 10.44 -18.29 -15.18
N TYR A 55 10.68 -16.98 -15.25
CA TYR A 55 12.03 -16.43 -15.34
C TYR A 55 12.77 -16.53 -14.00
N SER A 56 14.11 -16.60 -14.09
CA SER A 56 14.97 -16.75 -12.92
C SER A 56 15.02 -15.48 -12.08
N PHE A 57 14.85 -15.63 -10.77
CA PHE A 57 15.04 -14.53 -9.81
C PHE A 57 16.49 -14.00 -9.79
N LYS A 58 17.46 -14.78 -10.29
CA LYS A 58 18.85 -14.34 -10.43
C LYS A 58 18.97 -13.10 -11.31
N ASP A 59 18.15 -12.99 -12.36
CA ASP A 59 18.18 -11.84 -13.27
C ASP A 59 17.80 -10.54 -12.55
N ILE A 60 16.91 -10.62 -11.55
CA ILE A 60 16.58 -9.49 -10.68
C ILE A 60 17.77 -9.14 -9.78
N ILE A 61 18.38 -10.15 -9.14
CA ILE A 61 19.55 -9.94 -8.28
C ILE A 61 20.69 -9.26 -9.06
N ASP A 62 20.95 -9.70 -10.29
CA ASP A 62 21.98 -9.11 -11.16
C ASP A 62 21.65 -7.66 -11.53
N LYS A 63 20.36 -7.31 -11.70
CA LYS A 63 19.93 -5.91 -11.89
C LYS A 63 20.15 -5.06 -10.64
N GLU A 64 19.86 -5.58 -9.44
CA GLU A 64 20.13 -4.89 -8.18
C GLU A 64 21.63 -4.61 -8.01
N PHE A 65 22.49 -5.60 -8.26
CA PHE A 65 23.94 -5.39 -8.17
C PHE A 65 24.45 -4.35 -9.17
N LYS A 66 23.92 -4.34 -10.40
CA LYS A 66 24.25 -3.31 -11.39
C LYS A 66 23.83 -1.92 -10.94
N TYR A 67 22.64 -1.78 -10.34
CA TYR A 67 22.18 -0.51 -9.78
C TYR A 67 23.09 -0.03 -8.65
N LEU A 68 23.42 -0.92 -7.69
CA LEU A 68 24.28 -0.57 -6.55
C LEU A 68 25.71 -0.22 -6.98
N ALA A 69 26.20 -0.79 -8.09
CA ALA A 69 27.50 -0.45 -8.65
C ALA A 69 27.50 0.89 -9.43
N ASP A 70 26.34 1.34 -9.91
CA ASP A 70 26.18 2.62 -10.62
C ASP A 70 26.10 3.79 -9.63
N LYS A 71 27.28 4.26 -9.21
CA LYS A 71 27.42 5.36 -8.24
C LYS A 71 26.78 6.66 -8.70
N GLU A 72 26.81 6.95 -10.00
CA GLU A 72 26.22 8.17 -10.56
C GLU A 72 24.70 8.13 -10.47
N ARG A 73 24.08 7.01 -10.85
CA ARG A 73 22.63 6.83 -10.70
C ARG A 73 22.22 6.84 -9.24
N TYR A 74 22.95 6.13 -8.38
CA TYR A 74 22.67 6.05 -6.95
C TYR A 74 22.68 7.45 -6.31
N LYS A 75 23.72 8.24 -6.57
CA LYS A 75 23.84 9.61 -6.04
C LYS A 75 22.73 10.52 -6.52
N LYS A 76 22.34 10.44 -7.80
CA LYS A 76 21.19 11.20 -8.34
C LYS A 76 19.88 10.85 -7.64
N ASP A 77 19.65 9.57 -7.36
CA ASP A 77 18.46 9.13 -6.64
C ASP A 77 18.50 9.61 -5.17
N GLU A 78 19.66 9.57 -4.50
CA GLU A 78 19.85 10.12 -3.15
C GLU A 78 19.56 11.63 -3.11
N GLU A 79 20.12 12.41 -4.04
CA GLU A 79 19.89 13.85 -4.17
C GLU A 79 18.40 14.16 -4.38
N PHE A 80 17.74 13.41 -5.27
CA PHE A 80 16.29 13.52 -5.44
C PHE A 80 15.54 13.28 -4.13
N TYR A 81 15.85 12.22 -3.38
CA TYR A 81 15.16 11.95 -2.11
C TYR A 81 15.46 13.02 -1.05
N ARG A 82 16.68 13.56 -1.02
CA ARG A 82 17.04 14.67 -0.13
C ARG A 82 16.18 15.90 -0.40
N GLU A 83 16.08 16.32 -1.67
CA GLU A 83 15.22 17.44 -2.08
C GLU A 83 13.74 17.14 -1.82
N TYR A 84 13.29 15.92 -2.15
CA TYR A 84 11.92 15.47 -1.94
C TYR A 84 11.49 15.57 -0.47
N PHE A 85 12.36 15.20 0.47
CA PHE A 85 12.04 15.29 1.89
C PHE A 85 12.09 16.72 2.45
N LEU A 86 12.97 17.57 1.92
CA LEU A 86 13.14 18.95 2.39
C LEU A 86 12.10 19.92 1.84
N LYS A 87 11.51 19.66 0.66
CA LYS A 87 10.65 20.62 -0.06
C LYS A 87 9.48 21.19 0.76
N ASP A 88 8.91 20.39 1.66
CA ASP A 88 7.75 20.75 2.51
C ASP A 88 8.13 20.87 4.00
N GLY A 89 9.42 21.04 4.31
CA GLY A 89 9.93 21.12 5.68
C GLY A 89 9.75 19.85 6.50
N GLU A 90 9.81 19.96 7.84
CA GLU A 90 9.67 18.82 8.75
C GLU A 90 8.29 18.14 8.63
N PRO A 91 8.23 16.83 8.31
CA PRO A 91 6.98 16.07 8.27
C PRO A 91 6.12 16.19 9.52
N PHE A 92 4.82 16.06 9.34
CA PHE A 92 3.86 15.85 10.42
C PHE A 92 3.32 14.41 10.39
N TYR A 93 3.22 13.79 11.56
CA TYR A 93 2.58 12.49 11.69
C TYR A 93 1.06 12.65 11.81
N ALA A 94 0.33 12.28 10.77
CA ALA A 94 -1.13 12.19 10.78
C ALA A 94 -1.56 10.72 10.71
N GLY A 95 -2.12 10.18 11.80
CA GLY A 95 -2.45 8.76 11.93
C GLY A 95 -3.94 8.46 12.06
N VAL A 96 -4.30 7.18 11.94
CA VAL A 96 -5.71 6.72 12.02
C VAL A 96 -6.32 6.86 13.42
N HIS A 97 -5.48 6.97 14.44
CA HIS A 97 -5.88 7.27 15.83
C HIS A 97 -5.90 8.77 16.13
N GLY A 98 -5.91 9.63 15.11
CA GLY A 98 -5.82 11.08 15.28
C GLY A 98 -4.55 11.49 16.03
N MET A 99 -4.68 12.54 16.84
CA MET A 99 -3.57 13.16 17.57
C MET A 99 -3.05 12.34 18.74
N ASP A 100 -3.71 11.26 19.15
CA ASP A 100 -3.44 10.53 20.39
C ASP A 100 -1.98 10.10 20.57
N LEU A 101 -1.39 9.46 19.55
CA LEU A 101 -0.02 8.99 19.62
C LEU A 101 0.97 10.16 19.74
N LEU A 102 0.72 11.23 18.97
CA LEU A 102 1.56 12.42 18.98
C LEU A 102 1.49 13.15 20.32
N LEU A 103 0.28 13.36 20.86
CA LEU A 103 0.07 14.01 22.15
C LEU A 103 0.65 13.20 23.31
N LYS A 104 0.52 11.86 23.29
CA LYS A 104 1.17 10.98 24.27
C LYS A 104 2.69 11.11 24.24
N GLU A 105 3.30 11.15 23.06
CA GLU A 105 4.75 11.31 22.91
C GLU A 105 5.22 12.70 23.38
N ARG A 106 4.50 13.77 23.00
CA ARG A 106 4.76 15.15 23.46
C ARG A 106 4.73 15.24 24.98
N LYS A 107 3.73 14.63 25.63
CA LYS A 107 3.61 14.57 27.09
C LYS A 107 4.76 13.77 27.72
N LYS A 108 5.06 12.57 27.18
CA LYS A 108 6.12 11.70 27.69
C LYS A 108 7.50 12.36 27.62
N LYS A 109 7.81 13.03 26.51
CA LYS A 109 9.09 13.71 26.28
C LYS A 109 9.13 15.16 26.78
N LYS A 110 8.03 15.67 27.35
CA LYS A 110 7.87 17.06 27.80
C LYS A 110 8.28 18.09 26.73
N ASN A 111 7.94 17.80 25.47
CA ASN A 111 8.25 18.65 24.33
C ASN A 111 7.00 18.82 23.46
N PRO A 112 6.33 19.99 23.49
CA PRO A 112 5.11 20.22 22.71
C PRO A 112 5.36 20.32 21.20
N ASN A 113 6.62 20.53 20.77
CA ASN A 113 6.97 20.78 19.37
C ASN A 113 7.23 19.51 18.57
N ILE A 114 7.17 18.31 19.17
CA ILE A 114 7.35 17.05 18.44
C ILE A 114 6.30 16.96 17.33
N ARG A 115 6.75 16.75 16.09
CA ARG A 115 5.87 16.54 14.92
C ARG A 115 5.76 15.07 14.51
N VAL A 116 6.77 14.27 14.86
CA VAL A 116 6.86 12.85 14.51
C VAL A 116 7.08 11.99 15.77
N PRO A 117 6.15 11.11 16.13
CA PRO A 117 6.26 10.26 17.30
C PRO A 117 6.98 8.95 16.97
N SER A 118 7.27 8.18 18.01
CA SER A 118 7.71 6.78 17.88
C SER A 118 6.56 5.92 17.34
N ALA A 119 6.53 5.69 16.03
CA ALA A 119 5.46 4.97 15.34
C ALA A 119 5.81 3.49 15.09
N PHE A 120 7.09 3.16 14.90
CA PHE A 120 7.56 1.77 14.79
C PHE A 120 7.76 1.17 16.19
N ASP A 121 7.08 0.05 16.48
CA ASP A 121 7.18 -0.62 17.78
C ASP A 121 7.28 -2.15 17.57
N PRO A 122 8.49 -2.73 17.64
CA PRO A 122 8.69 -4.17 17.51
C PRO A 122 8.32 -4.96 18.77
N ILE A 123 8.05 -4.28 19.90
CA ILE A 123 7.74 -4.91 21.18
C ILE A 123 6.23 -5.12 21.31
N HIS A 124 5.45 -4.09 20.94
CA HIS A 124 3.99 -4.11 21.00
C HIS A 124 3.36 -4.18 19.59
N ASP A 125 3.73 -5.21 18.86
CA ASP A 125 3.39 -5.42 17.45
C ASP A 125 2.14 -6.27 17.22
N LYS A 126 1.35 -6.59 18.27
CA LYS A 126 0.12 -7.37 18.10
C LYS A 126 -0.84 -6.66 17.14
N ALA A 127 -1.28 -7.38 16.12
CA ALA A 127 -2.12 -6.86 15.05
C ALA A 127 -3.34 -7.75 14.78
N ASP A 128 -4.38 -7.14 14.23
CA ASP A 128 -5.57 -7.81 13.73
C ASP A 128 -5.84 -7.39 12.27
N LEU A 129 -6.59 -8.20 11.53
CA LEU A 129 -6.89 -8.00 10.11
C LEU A 129 -8.40 -7.84 9.91
N ILE A 130 -8.84 -6.65 9.49
CA ILE A 130 -10.24 -6.37 9.18
C ILE A 130 -10.41 -6.31 7.66
N LYS A 131 -11.32 -7.14 7.11
CA LYS A 131 -11.74 -7.10 5.71
C LYS A 131 -13.06 -6.34 5.58
N ILE A 132 -13.13 -5.38 4.66
CA ILE A 132 -14.35 -4.67 4.29
C ILE A 132 -14.46 -4.65 2.77
N THR A 133 -15.61 -5.05 2.22
CA THR A 133 -15.86 -5.06 0.78
C THR A 133 -16.75 -3.88 0.41
N LEU A 134 -16.27 -3.02 -0.50
CA LEU A 134 -17.08 -2.03 -1.18
C LEU A 134 -17.88 -2.73 -2.29
N ASP A 135 -19.17 -2.45 -2.36
CA ASP A 135 -20.05 -3.10 -3.31
C ASP A 135 -19.81 -2.64 -4.76
N LYS A 136 -20.36 -3.41 -5.71
CA LYS A 136 -20.19 -3.19 -7.15
C LYS A 136 -20.64 -1.80 -7.61
N LYS A 137 -21.70 -1.23 -7.03
CA LYS A 137 -22.28 0.04 -7.50
C LYS A 137 -21.29 1.17 -7.27
N ASP A 138 -20.72 1.25 -6.07
CA ASP A 138 -19.77 2.30 -5.73
C ASP A 138 -18.38 2.01 -6.30
N ALA A 139 -17.94 0.75 -6.34
CA ALA A 139 -16.72 0.35 -7.04
C ALA A 139 -16.74 0.75 -8.52
N LYS A 140 -17.88 0.57 -9.22
CA LYS A 140 -18.03 0.98 -10.62
C LYS A 140 -17.82 2.48 -10.80
N LYS A 141 -18.40 3.32 -9.93
CA LYS A 141 -18.19 4.78 -9.99
C LYS A 141 -16.70 5.15 -9.88
N ILE A 142 -15.98 4.48 -8.98
CA ILE A 142 -14.54 4.68 -8.79
C ILE A 142 -13.78 4.28 -10.06
N PHE A 143 -14.02 3.10 -10.61
CA PHE A 143 -13.34 2.62 -11.82
C PHE A 143 -13.67 3.46 -13.06
N ASP A 144 -14.92 3.86 -13.25
CA ASP A 144 -15.36 4.72 -14.35
C ASP A 144 -14.64 6.09 -14.28
N PHE A 145 -14.57 6.70 -13.09
CA PHE A 145 -13.86 7.96 -12.89
C PHE A 145 -12.35 7.82 -13.17
N CYS A 146 -11.74 6.75 -12.65
CA CYS A 146 -10.34 6.42 -12.90
C CYS A 146 -10.03 6.32 -14.40
N GLY A 147 -10.86 5.58 -15.15
CA GLY A 147 -10.73 5.43 -16.60
C GLY A 147 -10.92 6.75 -17.36
N LYS A 148 -11.94 7.54 -16.99
CA LYS A 148 -12.25 8.82 -17.63
C LYS A 148 -11.15 9.87 -17.44
N HIS A 149 -10.55 9.93 -16.25
CA HIS A 149 -9.58 10.96 -15.87
C HIS A 149 -8.13 10.50 -15.89
N ASN A 150 -7.87 9.26 -16.33
CA ASN A 150 -6.54 8.63 -16.32
C ASN A 150 -5.86 8.68 -14.92
N ILE A 151 -6.66 8.43 -13.88
CA ILE A 151 -6.20 8.36 -12.49
C ILE A 151 -6.18 6.90 -12.07
N SER A 152 -5.07 6.41 -11.50
CA SER A 152 -5.02 5.02 -11.03
C SER A 152 -5.94 4.81 -9.80
N PRO A 153 -6.58 3.64 -9.65
CA PRO A 153 -7.36 3.31 -8.45
C PRO A 153 -6.59 3.47 -7.14
N ALA A 154 -5.29 3.15 -7.14
CA ALA A 154 -4.40 3.39 -6.02
C ALA A 154 -4.37 4.86 -5.57
N CYS A 155 -4.31 5.79 -6.52
CA CYS A 155 -4.25 7.23 -6.24
C CYS A 155 -5.54 7.73 -5.57
N ILE A 156 -6.70 7.35 -6.13
CA ILE A 156 -7.98 7.80 -5.59
C ILE A 156 -8.30 7.17 -4.24
N ILE A 157 -7.93 5.90 -4.02
CA ILE A 157 -8.04 5.24 -2.71
C ILE A 157 -7.17 5.95 -1.68
N GLN A 158 -5.90 6.24 -2.01
CA GLN A 158 -5.03 7.03 -1.14
C GLN A 158 -5.60 8.44 -0.87
N MET A 159 -6.23 9.08 -1.86
CA MET A 159 -6.89 10.37 -1.67
C MET A 159 -8.04 10.29 -0.65
N GLY A 160 -8.85 9.24 -0.71
CA GLY A 160 -9.88 8.98 0.31
C GLY A 160 -9.28 8.76 1.70
N LEU A 161 -8.31 7.85 1.81
CA LEU A 161 -7.64 7.54 3.07
C LEU A 161 -7.00 8.78 3.69
N ARG A 162 -6.29 9.58 2.89
CA ARG A 162 -5.63 10.81 3.39
C ARG A 162 -6.65 11.85 3.81
N SER A 163 -7.79 11.97 3.12
CA SER A 163 -8.82 12.96 3.47
C SER A 163 -9.38 12.67 4.85
N HIS A 164 -9.71 11.41 5.13
CA HIS A 164 -10.17 11.02 6.46
C HIS A 164 -9.10 11.24 7.53
N VAL A 165 -7.86 10.80 7.26
CA VAL A 165 -6.74 10.97 8.21
C VAL A 165 -6.46 12.45 8.47
N SER A 166 -6.44 13.29 7.43
CA SER A 166 -6.34 14.76 7.55
C SER A 166 -7.42 15.30 8.48
N LYS A 167 -8.69 14.96 8.25
CA LYS A 167 -9.82 15.43 9.07
C LYS A 167 -9.63 15.19 10.57
N ILE A 168 -9.28 13.96 10.94
CA ILE A 168 -9.19 13.55 12.36
C ILE A 168 -7.88 13.98 13.03
N ASN A 169 -6.90 14.48 12.26
CA ASN A 169 -5.66 15.08 12.76
C ASN A 169 -5.71 16.59 12.58
N GLU A 170 -6.77 17.24 13.10
CA GLU A 170 -6.91 18.71 13.10
C GLU A 170 -6.87 19.35 11.70
N ARG A 171 -7.38 18.62 10.69
CA ARG A 171 -7.39 19.06 9.28
C ARG A 171 -5.98 19.32 8.73
N ASN A 172 -4.98 18.60 9.23
CA ASN A 172 -3.59 18.81 8.84
C ASN A 172 -3.36 18.45 7.36
N PRO A 173 -2.80 19.36 6.55
CA PRO A 173 -2.60 19.13 5.13
C PRO A 173 -1.50 18.12 4.82
N ASP A 174 -0.60 17.80 5.76
CA ASP A 174 0.55 16.92 5.56
C ASP A 174 0.20 15.48 5.97
N VAL A 175 0.10 14.60 4.97
CA VAL A 175 -0.16 13.17 5.17
C VAL A 175 0.88 12.36 4.41
N TYR A 176 1.45 11.36 5.09
CA TYR A 176 2.55 10.56 4.59
C TYR A 176 2.21 9.06 4.65
N PHE A 177 2.15 8.43 3.47
CA PHE A 177 2.05 6.98 3.30
C PHE A 177 3.35 6.33 2.82
N MET A 178 3.49 5.04 3.08
CA MET A 178 4.42 4.17 2.38
C MET A 178 3.67 3.38 1.31
N GLU A 179 3.87 3.70 0.05
CA GLU A 179 3.35 2.93 -1.08
C GLU A 179 4.22 1.70 -1.28
N LEU A 180 3.69 0.50 -1.11
CA LEU A 180 4.44 -0.73 -1.37
C LEU A 180 4.51 -0.98 -2.89
N CYS A 181 5.69 -0.76 -3.48
CA CYS A 181 5.94 -0.88 -4.91
C CYS A 181 6.53 -2.25 -5.24
N ASN A 182 5.92 -2.99 -6.17
CA ASN A 182 6.38 -4.31 -6.59
C ASN A 182 7.58 -4.29 -7.55
N ARG A 183 8.08 -3.13 -7.98
CA ARG A 183 9.26 -2.91 -8.86
C ARG A 183 9.34 -3.74 -10.17
N ARG A 184 8.32 -4.53 -10.54
CA ARG A 184 8.33 -5.39 -11.73
C ARG A 184 7.94 -4.57 -12.96
N VAL A 185 8.95 -4.13 -13.72
CA VAL A 185 8.74 -3.24 -14.88
C VAL A 185 8.60 -4.01 -16.18
N SER A 186 9.62 -4.80 -16.54
CA SER A 186 9.65 -5.53 -17.80
C SER A 186 8.72 -6.74 -17.77
N TYR A 187 8.38 -7.27 -18.94
CA TYR A 187 7.63 -8.52 -19.04
C TYR A 187 8.30 -9.66 -18.27
N LYS A 188 9.64 -9.80 -18.39
CA LYS A 188 10.41 -10.81 -17.66
C LYS A 188 10.29 -10.65 -16.14
N ASP A 189 10.38 -9.41 -15.65
CA ASP A 189 10.25 -9.14 -14.20
C ASP A 189 8.86 -9.56 -13.69
N LYS A 190 7.82 -9.29 -14.48
CA LYS A 190 6.43 -9.67 -14.18
C LYS A 190 6.20 -11.19 -14.19
N GLN A 191 7.06 -11.94 -14.87
CA GLN A 191 7.06 -13.41 -14.93
C GLN A 191 8.14 -14.04 -14.03
N THR A 192 8.58 -13.31 -12.99
CA THR A 192 9.56 -13.78 -12.01
C THR A 192 8.92 -13.81 -10.62
N GLY A 193 9.17 -14.90 -9.89
CA GLY A 193 8.81 -15.02 -8.47
C GLY A 193 9.64 -14.09 -7.56
N GLY A 194 9.87 -14.50 -6.31
CA GLY A 194 10.73 -13.73 -5.40
C GLY A 194 10.04 -12.59 -4.67
N CYS A 195 10.79 -11.93 -3.77
CA CYS A 195 10.38 -10.70 -3.13
C CYS A 195 11.23 -9.54 -3.66
N VAL A 196 10.59 -8.63 -4.37
CA VAL A 196 11.24 -7.40 -4.88
C VAL A 196 10.55 -6.15 -4.36
N THR A 197 9.48 -6.32 -3.61
CA THR A 197 8.65 -5.22 -3.17
C THR A 197 9.42 -4.32 -2.21
N GLN A 198 9.27 -3.00 -2.36
CA GLN A 198 9.80 -2.06 -1.39
C GLN A 198 8.85 -0.89 -1.15
N PRO A 199 8.83 -0.33 0.07
CA PRO A 199 8.03 0.85 0.37
C PRO A 199 8.65 2.10 -0.27
N LEU A 200 7.84 2.89 -0.97
CA LEU A 200 8.17 4.21 -1.48
C LEU A 200 7.51 5.29 -0.63
N PRO A 201 8.21 6.38 -0.31
CA PRO A 201 7.64 7.43 0.51
C PRO A 201 6.68 8.29 -0.32
N VAL A 202 5.41 8.31 0.04
CA VAL A 202 4.39 9.16 -0.58
C VAL A 202 3.87 10.14 0.47
N ARG A 203 4.59 11.25 0.61
CA ARG A 203 4.18 12.43 1.39
C ARG A 203 3.49 13.43 0.48
N ALA A 204 2.29 13.84 0.85
CA ALA A 204 1.54 14.86 0.15
C ALA A 204 1.04 15.92 1.14
N VAL A 205 1.53 17.15 0.99
CA VAL A 205 1.00 18.34 1.64
C VAL A 205 -0.03 18.98 0.72
N ILE A 206 -1.31 18.79 1.01
CA ILE A 206 -2.43 19.26 0.18
C ILE A 206 -3.26 20.24 1.01
N PRO A 207 -3.15 21.55 0.72
CA PRO A 207 -3.97 22.58 1.35
C PRO A 207 -5.46 22.44 1.06
N GLU A 208 -6.29 23.06 1.89
CA GLU A 208 -7.76 22.92 1.81
C GLU A 208 -8.38 23.63 0.61
N GLU A 209 -7.72 24.66 0.08
CA GLU A 209 -8.17 25.45 -1.06
C GLU A 209 -8.09 24.70 -2.39
N LYS A 210 -7.26 23.65 -2.48
CA LYS A 210 -7.20 22.80 -3.68
C LYS A 210 -8.52 22.09 -3.87
N THR A 211 -8.96 22.01 -5.11
CA THR A 211 -10.05 21.13 -5.52
C THR A 211 -9.65 19.66 -5.36
N PHE A 212 -10.65 18.77 -5.30
CA PHE A 212 -10.42 17.34 -5.27
C PHE A 212 -9.62 16.85 -6.48
N MET A 213 -9.88 17.40 -7.67
CA MET A 213 -9.11 17.07 -8.87
C MET A 213 -7.66 17.53 -8.79
N GLU A 214 -7.40 18.78 -8.38
CA GLU A 214 -6.02 19.27 -8.20
C GLU A 214 -5.25 18.49 -7.14
N ALA A 215 -5.93 18.05 -6.08
CA ALA A 215 -5.36 17.19 -5.05
C ALA A 215 -4.99 15.81 -5.60
N LEU A 216 -5.84 15.21 -6.44
CA LEU A 216 -5.56 13.95 -7.14
C LEU A 216 -4.37 14.08 -8.10
N GLU A 217 -4.33 15.14 -8.88
CA GLU A 217 -3.24 15.41 -9.82
C GLU A 217 -1.91 15.60 -9.10
N GLN A 218 -1.91 16.35 -7.99
CA GLN A 218 -0.72 16.50 -7.14
C GLN A 218 -0.26 15.16 -6.56
N LEU A 219 -1.19 14.36 -6.01
CA LEU A 219 -0.85 13.04 -5.46
C LEU A 219 -0.34 12.09 -6.54
N SER A 220 -0.95 12.11 -7.73
CA SER A 220 -0.52 11.33 -8.89
C SER A 220 0.89 11.73 -9.34
N GLY A 221 1.17 13.03 -9.40
CA GLY A 221 2.48 13.58 -9.73
C GLY A 221 3.56 13.18 -8.73
N ILE A 222 3.27 13.27 -7.42
CA ILE A 222 4.17 12.81 -6.35
C ILE A 222 4.49 11.33 -6.51
N ARG A 223 3.46 10.49 -6.74
CA ARG A 223 3.64 9.06 -6.97
C ARG A 223 4.56 8.84 -8.17
N LEU A 224 4.28 9.45 -9.32
CA LEU A 224 5.09 9.31 -10.53
C LEU A 224 6.56 9.68 -10.30
N GLN A 225 6.83 10.75 -9.54
CA GLN A 225 8.18 11.14 -9.17
C GLN A 225 8.89 10.03 -8.40
N VAL A 226 8.31 9.53 -7.31
CA VAL A 226 8.97 8.49 -6.50
C VAL A 226 9.07 7.14 -7.23
N TYR A 227 8.14 6.81 -8.12
CA TYR A 227 8.23 5.61 -8.97
C TYR A 227 9.42 5.68 -9.94
N ARG A 228 9.83 6.87 -10.42
CA ARG A 228 11.03 7.02 -11.27
C ARG A 228 12.35 6.77 -10.53
N HIS A 229 12.33 6.86 -9.21
CA HIS A 229 13.46 6.66 -8.31
C HIS A 229 13.30 5.39 -7.45
N MET A 230 12.37 4.50 -7.81
CA MET A 230 11.99 3.31 -7.03
C MET A 230 13.09 2.25 -6.83
N ASN A 231 14.27 2.43 -7.41
CA ASN A 231 15.41 1.53 -7.22
C ASN A 231 16.29 1.97 -6.05
N TYR A 232 16.18 3.21 -5.58
CA TYR A 232 16.89 3.66 -4.40
C TYR A 232 16.43 2.85 -3.18
N PRO A 233 17.35 2.29 -2.38
CA PRO A 233 16.95 1.36 -1.34
C PRO A 233 16.13 2.04 -0.25
N TYR A 234 15.00 1.44 0.11
CA TYR A 234 14.11 1.95 1.15
C TYR A 234 14.82 2.22 2.48
N MET A 235 15.75 1.35 2.89
CA MET A 235 16.49 1.55 4.14
C MET A 235 17.35 2.81 4.11
N ASP A 236 17.94 3.14 2.96
CA ASP A 236 18.74 4.34 2.78
C ASP A 236 17.84 5.59 2.70
N SER A 237 16.71 5.51 2.01
CA SER A 237 15.67 6.56 2.01
C SER A 237 15.15 6.85 3.43
N ARG A 238 14.89 5.81 4.22
CA ARG A 238 14.44 5.90 5.61
C ARG A 238 15.53 6.50 6.52
N ASN A 239 16.78 6.11 6.34
CA ASN A 239 17.90 6.67 7.11
C ASN A 239 18.13 8.14 6.76
N LEU A 240 17.99 8.51 5.48
CA LEU A 240 18.12 9.89 5.02
C LEU A 240 17.10 10.81 5.67
N VAL A 241 15.80 10.47 5.66
CA VAL A 241 14.78 11.30 6.34
C VAL A 241 15.01 11.39 7.85
N ARG A 242 15.52 10.32 8.46
CA ARG A 242 15.88 10.31 9.88
C ARG A 242 17.00 11.30 10.18
N GLU A 243 18.05 11.33 9.36
CA GLU A 243 19.20 12.21 9.54
C GLU A 243 18.87 13.67 9.25
N LEU A 244 18.08 13.94 8.20
CA LEU A 244 17.66 15.29 7.84
C LEU A 244 16.88 16.01 8.96
N PHE A 245 16.10 15.26 9.74
CA PHE A 245 15.22 15.83 10.78
C PHE A 245 15.57 15.36 12.21
N GLY A 246 16.70 14.66 12.40
CA GLY A 246 17.15 14.23 13.72
C GLY A 246 16.23 13.23 14.43
N TYR A 247 15.56 12.36 13.69
CA TYR A 247 14.63 11.37 14.27
C TYR A 247 15.35 10.21 14.94
N GLY A 248 14.72 9.65 15.98
CA GLY A 248 15.15 8.38 16.57
C GLY A 248 14.81 7.18 15.67
N MET A 249 15.39 6.02 15.97
CA MET A 249 15.19 4.78 15.18
C MET A 249 13.73 4.33 15.03
N THR A 250 12.89 4.61 16.03
CA THR A 250 11.48 4.23 16.08
C THR A 250 10.54 5.34 15.60
N ALA A 251 11.05 6.57 15.45
CA ALA A 251 10.27 7.70 14.97
C ALA A 251 10.04 7.57 13.47
N SER A 252 8.81 7.82 13.03
CA SER A 252 8.49 7.80 11.61
C SER A 252 7.32 8.69 11.28
N PRO A 253 7.43 9.52 10.22
CA PRO A 253 6.34 10.37 9.78
C PRO A 253 5.25 9.60 9.04
N SER A 254 5.54 8.42 8.49
CA SER A 254 4.56 7.61 7.76
C SER A 254 3.62 6.90 8.72
N SER A 255 2.32 7.12 8.59
CA SER A 255 1.32 6.50 9.48
C SER A 255 0.70 5.21 8.94
N MET A 256 0.85 4.96 7.63
CA MET A 256 0.20 3.85 6.96
C MET A 256 1.07 3.34 5.81
N MET A 257 1.14 2.02 5.64
CA MET A 257 1.55 1.39 4.39
C MET A 257 0.31 1.12 3.54
N PHE A 258 0.39 1.37 2.24
CA PHE A 258 -0.70 1.12 1.29
C PHE A 258 -0.23 0.26 0.11
N THR A 259 -1.13 -0.58 -0.42
CA THR A 259 -0.90 -1.33 -1.66
C THR A 259 -2.19 -1.50 -2.44
N TRP A 260 -2.13 -1.20 -3.73
CA TRP A 260 -3.15 -1.62 -4.69
C TRP A 260 -2.65 -2.85 -5.44
N LEU A 261 -3.41 -3.95 -5.36
CA LEU A 261 -3.12 -5.21 -6.04
C LEU A 261 -4.16 -5.41 -7.16
N PRO A 262 -3.94 -4.87 -8.38
CA PRO A 262 -4.78 -5.15 -9.55
C PRO A 262 -4.43 -6.52 -10.13
N LEU A 263 -4.38 -7.54 -9.28
CA LEU A 263 -3.97 -8.88 -9.68
C LEU A 263 -5.22 -9.70 -10.00
N GLU A 264 -5.28 -10.18 -11.22
CA GLU A 264 -6.29 -11.13 -11.67
C GLU A 264 -5.63 -12.51 -11.80
N PHE A 265 -6.32 -13.56 -11.33
CA PHE A 265 -5.85 -14.91 -11.62
C PHE A 265 -6.36 -15.30 -13.01
N ASP A 266 -5.49 -15.19 -14.01
CA ASP A 266 -5.70 -15.76 -15.33
C ASP A 266 -5.30 -17.25 -15.33
N CYS A 267 -6.15 -18.07 -14.72
CA CYS A 267 -5.92 -19.50 -14.51
C CYS A 267 -6.56 -20.40 -15.59
N GLY A 268 -6.92 -19.84 -16.75
CA GLY A 268 -7.63 -20.56 -17.81
C GLY A 268 -9.14 -20.75 -17.54
N LYS A 269 -9.81 -21.45 -18.47
CA LYS A 269 -11.27 -21.66 -18.43
C LYS A 269 -11.67 -22.54 -17.24
N ASN A 270 -12.81 -22.22 -16.61
CA ASN A 270 -13.55 -23.03 -15.62
C ASN A 270 -13.15 -22.96 -14.13
N TRP A 271 -12.30 -22.02 -13.70
CA TRP A 271 -12.04 -21.82 -12.27
C TRP A 271 -12.87 -20.66 -11.69
N SER A 272 -13.59 -20.95 -10.61
CA SER A 272 -14.12 -19.93 -9.69
C SER A 272 -13.30 -19.99 -8.41
N TYR A 273 -12.68 -18.87 -8.04
CA TYR A 273 -11.75 -18.81 -6.92
C TYR A 273 -12.08 -17.66 -5.98
N GLU A 274 -11.60 -17.80 -4.75
CA GLU A 274 -11.59 -16.76 -3.74
C GLU A 274 -10.19 -16.70 -3.14
N PHE A 275 -9.68 -15.49 -2.96
CA PHE A 275 -8.41 -15.26 -2.27
C PHE A 275 -8.68 -14.71 -0.87
N SER A 276 -8.08 -15.35 0.13
CA SER A 276 -8.10 -14.88 1.51
C SER A 276 -6.67 -14.80 2.04
N GLY A 277 -6.27 -13.59 2.42
CA GLY A 277 -5.02 -13.35 3.15
C GLY A 277 -5.22 -13.60 4.65
N TYR A 278 -4.26 -14.26 5.28
CA TYR A 278 -4.23 -14.48 6.72
C TYR A 278 -3.11 -13.65 7.33
N ASN A 279 -3.36 -13.06 8.50
CA ASN A 279 -2.35 -12.38 9.29
C ASN A 279 -1.83 -13.33 10.39
N LEU A 280 -0.53 -13.29 10.67
CA LEU A 280 0.10 -13.98 11.81
C LEU A 280 -0.18 -13.28 13.16
N GLY A 281 -0.95 -12.20 13.14
CA GLY A 281 -1.32 -11.40 14.31
C GLY A 281 -0.22 -10.44 14.76
N ARG A 282 0.73 -10.12 13.88
CA ARG A 282 1.93 -9.32 14.19
C ARG A 282 2.23 -8.32 13.07
N TYR A 283 2.37 -7.05 13.40
CA TYR A 283 2.75 -6.00 12.47
C TYR A 283 3.41 -4.81 13.20
N ILE A 284 4.60 -4.40 12.75
CA ILE A 284 5.43 -3.41 13.47
C ILE A 284 4.98 -1.96 13.27
N MET A 285 4.33 -1.65 12.14
CA MET A 285 3.86 -0.30 11.82
C MET A 285 2.42 -0.10 12.27
N PRO A 286 1.93 1.13 12.41
CA PRO A 286 0.56 1.35 12.91
C PRO A 286 -0.51 0.63 12.07
N LEU A 287 -0.43 0.73 10.73
CA LEU A 287 -1.42 0.18 9.82
C LEU A 287 -0.81 -0.20 8.46
N TYR A 288 -1.18 -1.38 7.97
CA TYR A 288 -1.08 -1.75 6.56
C TYR A 288 -2.49 -1.84 5.97
N THR A 289 -2.74 -1.08 4.90
CA THR A 289 -3.93 -1.22 4.08
C THR A 289 -3.55 -1.82 2.74
N PHE A 290 -4.20 -2.89 2.31
CA PHE A 290 -4.13 -3.33 0.91
C PHE A 290 -5.52 -3.51 0.33
N SER A 291 -5.63 -3.21 -0.96
CA SER A 291 -6.90 -3.20 -1.69
C SER A 291 -6.75 -3.92 -3.02
N MET A 292 -7.80 -4.62 -3.44
CA MET A 292 -7.84 -5.31 -4.74
C MET A 292 -9.26 -5.36 -5.30
N PRO A 293 -9.42 -5.46 -6.63
CA PRO A 293 -10.73 -5.75 -7.22
C PRO A 293 -11.29 -7.06 -6.68
N ASN A 294 -12.57 -7.08 -6.30
CA ASN A 294 -13.26 -8.30 -5.96
C ASN A 294 -13.86 -8.89 -7.26
N LEU A 295 -13.19 -9.87 -7.84
CA LEU A 295 -13.56 -10.44 -9.13
C LEU A 295 -14.87 -11.23 -9.11
N LYS A 296 -15.31 -11.68 -7.93
CA LYS A 296 -16.56 -12.46 -7.78
C LYS A 296 -17.80 -11.58 -7.86
N ASN A 297 -17.76 -10.39 -7.26
CA ASN A 297 -18.93 -9.51 -7.17
C ASN A 297 -18.75 -8.16 -7.91
N GLY A 298 -17.55 -7.87 -8.43
CA GLY A 298 -17.23 -6.60 -9.11
C GLY A 298 -17.00 -5.42 -8.15
N GLY A 299 -16.84 -5.68 -6.85
CA GLY A 299 -16.54 -4.70 -5.82
C GLY A 299 -15.05 -4.42 -5.64
N ILE A 300 -14.69 -3.84 -4.49
CA ILE A 300 -13.29 -3.67 -4.06
C ILE A 300 -13.15 -4.21 -2.65
N ASP A 301 -12.23 -5.16 -2.44
CA ASP A 301 -11.91 -5.64 -1.10
C ASP A 301 -10.81 -4.76 -0.50
N PHE A 302 -11.04 -4.29 0.73
CA PHE A 302 -10.08 -3.58 1.56
C PHE A 302 -9.69 -4.44 2.75
N TYR A 303 -8.41 -4.51 3.01
CA TYR A 303 -7.84 -5.25 4.13
C TYR A 303 -7.02 -4.28 4.98
N TYR A 304 -7.36 -4.19 6.25
CA TYR A 304 -6.72 -3.30 7.21
C TYR A 304 -6.05 -4.14 8.31
N MET A 305 -4.73 -4.28 8.21
CA MET A 305 -3.93 -4.90 9.26
C MET A 305 -3.44 -3.83 10.22
N HIS A 306 -4.08 -3.73 11.38
CA HIS A 306 -3.87 -2.65 12.34
C HIS A 306 -3.29 -3.18 13.65
N ARG A 307 -2.42 -2.39 14.30
CA ARG A 307 -1.93 -2.72 15.64
C ARG A 307 -2.99 -2.46 16.70
N THR A 308 -3.38 -3.51 17.41
CA THR A 308 -4.55 -3.49 18.30
C THR A 308 -4.34 -2.67 19.57
N ASN A 309 -3.09 -2.40 19.96
CA ASN A 309 -2.76 -1.56 21.12
C ASN A 309 -2.91 -0.05 20.83
N THR A 310 -2.88 0.36 19.56
CA THR A 310 -2.88 1.77 19.15
C THR A 310 -4.07 2.17 18.31
N ILE A 311 -4.69 1.22 17.60
CA ILE A 311 -5.79 1.48 16.67
C ILE A 311 -6.91 0.48 16.96
N SER A 312 -8.12 0.98 17.18
CA SER A 312 -9.31 0.16 17.42
C SER A 312 -9.99 -0.26 16.11
N ALA A 313 -10.78 -1.34 16.16
CA ALA A 313 -11.61 -1.75 15.03
C ALA A 313 -12.64 -0.68 14.61
N GLU A 314 -13.10 0.14 15.56
CA GLU A 314 -13.99 1.28 15.29
C GLU A 314 -13.28 2.37 14.49
N GLN A 315 -12.03 2.70 14.84
CA GLN A 315 -11.22 3.65 14.08
C GLN A 315 -10.95 3.15 12.65
N ILE A 316 -10.76 1.83 12.47
CA ILE A 316 -10.65 1.24 11.12
C ILE A 316 -11.96 1.37 10.33
N ARG A 317 -13.12 1.12 10.94
CA ARG A 317 -14.41 1.32 10.27
C ARG A 317 -14.65 2.78 9.93
N ALA A 318 -14.32 3.71 10.83
CA ALA A 318 -14.41 5.15 10.59
C ALA A 318 -13.49 5.58 9.43
N LEU A 319 -12.26 5.05 9.37
CA LEU A 319 -11.34 5.26 8.27
C LEU A 319 -11.94 4.81 6.94
N HIS A 320 -12.46 3.58 6.88
CA HIS A 320 -13.05 3.04 5.67
C HIS A 320 -14.25 3.88 5.21
N THR A 321 -15.21 4.12 6.11
CA THR A 321 -16.42 4.90 5.80
C THR A 321 -16.07 6.32 5.35
N GLY A 322 -15.19 7.01 6.07
CA GLY A 322 -14.76 8.36 5.73
C GLY A 322 -13.98 8.41 4.41
N ALA A 323 -13.12 7.42 4.14
CA ALA A 323 -12.37 7.35 2.88
C ALA A 323 -13.30 7.11 1.68
N VAL A 324 -14.22 6.14 1.78
CA VAL A 324 -15.19 5.86 0.71
C VAL A 324 -16.08 7.08 0.46
N LYS A 325 -16.59 7.72 1.52
CA LYS A 325 -17.42 8.91 1.40
C LYS A 325 -16.66 10.06 0.74
N ALA A 326 -15.40 10.29 1.12
CA ALA A 326 -14.55 11.31 0.50
C ALA A 326 -14.36 11.05 -1.00
N ILE A 327 -14.10 9.79 -1.38
CA ILE A 327 -13.94 9.38 -2.77
C ILE A 327 -15.23 9.65 -3.55
N LEU A 328 -16.38 9.17 -3.05
CA LEU A 328 -17.65 9.28 -3.77
C LEU A 328 -18.09 10.73 -3.94
N LYS A 329 -17.92 11.57 -2.90
CA LYS A 329 -18.20 13.00 -2.95
C LYS A 329 -17.26 13.74 -3.91
N GLY A 330 -15.97 13.43 -3.88
CA GLY A 330 -14.99 14.01 -4.80
C GLY A 330 -15.22 13.62 -6.26
N ILE A 331 -15.65 12.38 -6.53
CA ILE A 331 -16.01 11.93 -7.88
C ILE A 331 -17.28 12.64 -8.39
N GLU A 332 -18.27 12.83 -7.51
CA GLU A 332 -19.53 13.51 -7.85
C GLU A 332 -19.31 14.99 -8.17
N ASN A 333 -18.43 15.66 -7.43
CA ASN A 333 -18.04 17.05 -7.66
C ASN A 333 -16.51 17.22 -7.62
N PRO A 334 -15.78 17.01 -8.73
CA PRO A 334 -14.31 17.11 -8.75
C PRO A 334 -13.77 18.51 -8.43
N SER A 335 -14.61 19.54 -8.54
CA SER A 335 -14.28 20.92 -8.19
C SER A 335 -14.54 21.27 -6.72
N ILE A 336 -15.06 20.33 -5.91
CA ILE A 336 -15.18 20.55 -4.45
C ILE A 336 -13.79 20.80 -3.88
N THR A 337 -13.63 21.83 -3.06
CA THR A 337 -12.36 22.06 -2.36
C THR A 337 -12.14 20.97 -1.32
N VAL A 338 -10.88 20.65 -1.01
CA VAL A 338 -10.54 19.72 0.06
C VAL A 338 -11.17 20.17 1.38
N GLY A 339 -11.16 21.47 1.69
CA GLY A 339 -11.80 21.99 2.91
C GLY A 339 -13.31 21.75 2.98
N GLN A 340 -14.04 21.95 1.88
CA GLN A 340 -15.46 21.62 1.79
C GLN A 340 -15.69 20.11 1.90
N LEU A 341 -14.88 19.30 1.23
CA LEU A 341 -14.93 17.84 1.31
C LEU A 341 -14.74 17.35 2.76
N LEU A 342 -13.77 17.92 3.49
CA LEU A 342 -13.53 17.59 4.90
C LEU A 342 -14.74 17.90 5.80
N ASN A 343 -15.53 18.93 5.47
CA ASN A 343 -16.77 19.23 6.20
C ASN A 343 -17.84 18.16 5.99
N GLU A 344 -17.92 17.60 4.78
CA GLU A 344 -18.88 16.55 4.43
C GLU A 344 -18.48 15.16 4.96
N ILE A 345 -17.20 14.97 5.30
CA ILE A 345 -16.54 13.81 5.95
C ILE A 345 -17.30 12.99 6.97
#